data_AF-A0A5P0YZ64-F1
#
_entry.id   AF-A0A5P0YZ64-F1
#
_cell.length_a   1.000
_cell.length_b   1.000
_cell.length_c   1.000
_cell.angle_alpha   90.00
_cell.angle_beta   90.00
_cell.angle_gamma   90.00
#
_symmetry.space_group_name_H-M   'P 1'
#
loop_
_entity.id
_entity.type
_entity.pdbx_description
1 polymer ?
#
loop_
_entity_poly.entity_id
_entity_poly.type
_entity_poly.pdbx_seq_one_letter_code
_entity_poly.pdbx_strand_id
1 'polypeptide(L)'
;IALRGATTTPAAYDVRLTVGDHASLNWLPEPLISTRDSVLHQSYTVELAATARLLLREEQVLGRSAEPPGHLVTRLTVRRDGRPLLDQQTAYGDPAPAWDGPAVLGGHRATGQLLLVDPTRPLPTEPLLIGDDPALGRAVLAPLADPAA
;
A
#
# COMPACT_ATOMS: atom_id res chain seq x y z
N ILE A 1 14.83 1.58 -0.21
CA ILE A 1 15.19 0.95 -1.50
C ILE A 1 15.44 -0.54 -1.27
N ALA A 2 14.89 -1.41 -2.12
CA ALA A 2 15.12 -2.85 -2.13
C ALA A 2 16.18 -3.16 -3.19
N LEU A 3 17.26 -3.81 -2.79
CA LEU A 3 18.39 -4.17 -3.65
C LEU A 3 18.49 -5.68 -3.80
N ARG A 4 19.22 -6.14 -4.82
CA ARG A 4 19.57 -7.56 -4.97
C ARG A 4 20.33 -8.07 -3.74
N GLY A 5 19.82 -9.15 -3.14
CA GLY A 5 20.47 -9.85 -2.04
C GLY A 5 21.63 -10.74 -2.51
N ALA A 6 22.43 -11.23 -1.56
CA ALA A 6 23.50 -12.20 -1.86
C ALA A 6 22.95 -13.59 -2.26
N THR A 7 21.69 -13.85 -1.93
CA THR A 7 20.95 -15.10 -2.19
C THR A 7 19.67 -14.83 -2.97
N THR A 8 19.02 -15.89 -3.44
CA THR A 8 17.68 -15.82 -4.07
C THR A 8 16.53 -15.81 -3.06
N THR A 9 16.81 -16.03 -1.77
CA THR A 9 15.80 -15.94 -0.71
C THR A 9 15.23 -14.52 -0.63
N PRO A 10 13.90 -14.35 -0.55
CA PRO A 10 13.29 -13.03 -0.36
C PRO A 10 13.81 -12.34 0.90
N ALA A 11 14.12 -11.05 0.79
CA ALA A 11 14.23 -10.19 1.96
C ALA A 11 12.84 -9.95 2.55
N ALA A 12 12.77 -9.74 3.87
CA ALA A 12 11.54 -9.39 4.57
C ALA A 12 11.65 -7.97 5.15
N TYR A 13 10.58 -7.20 5.02
CA TYR A 13 10.39 -5.93 5.72
C TYR A 13 9.03 -5.94 6.42
N ASP A 14 9.05 -6.25 7.71
CA ASP A 14 7.85 -6.39 8.53
C ASP A 14 7.68 -5.22 9.49
N VAL A 15 6.51 -4.59 9.45
CA VAL A 15 6.13 -3.46 10.29
C VAL A 15 4.86 -3.81 11.05
N ARG A 16 4.90 -3.64 12.37
CA ARG A 16 3.74 -3.80 13.25
C ARG A 16 3.46 -2.48 13.95
N LEU A 17 2.24 -1.99 13.79
CA LEU A 17 1.77 -0.73 14.36
C LEU A 17 0.58 -1.01 15.27
N THR A 18 0.57 -0.38 16.44
CA THR A 18 -0.58 -0.41 17.35
C THR A 18 -0.92 1.01 17.74
N VAL A 19 -2.17 1.41 17.54
CA VAL A 19 -2.67 2.74 17.89
C VAL A 19 -3.77 2.59 18.93
N GLY A 20 -3.48 3.05 20.14
CA GLY A 20 -4.37 2.93 21.30
C GLY A 20 -5.55 3.90 21.27
N ASP A 21 -6.37 3.84 22.32
CA ASP A 21 -7.55 4.69 22.47
C ASP A 21 -7.21 6.18 22.37
N HIS A 22 -8.02 6.90 21.60
CA HIS A 22 -7.92 8.33 21.34
C HIS A 22 -6.56 8.79 20.77
N ALA A 23 -5.70 7.86 20.35
CA ALA A 23 -4.39 8.15 19.78
C ALA A 23 -4.49 8.39 18.27
N SER A 24 -3.43 8.96 17.70
CA SER A 24 -3.33 9.22 16.26
C SER A 24 -1.93 8.90 15.78
N LEU A 25 -1.83 8.23 14.63
CA LEU A 25 -0.56 7.90 14.00
C LEU A 25 -0.56 8.36 12.54
N ASN A 26 0.47 9.12 12.17
CA ASN A 26 0.80 9.42 10.79
C ASN A 26 2.02 8.58 10.39
N TRP A 27 1.79 7.46 9.72
CA TRP A 27 2.84 6.59 9.22
C TRP A 27 3.08 6.87 7.73
N LEU A 28 4.05 7.74 7.45
CA LEU A 28 4.34 8.27 6.11
C LEU A 28 5.78 7.93 5.67
N PRO A 29 6.15 6.64 5.57
CA PRO A 29 7.51 6.25 5.20
C PRO A 29 7.88 6.75 3.79
N GLU A 30 9.16 6.94 3.53
CA GLU A 30 9.64 7.27 2.17
C GLU A 30 9.26 6.18 1.15
N PRO A 31 9.13 6.55 -0.14
CA PRO A 31 8.77 5.60 -1.19
C PRO A 31 9.73 4.41 -1.29
N LEU A 32 9.18 3.22 -1.46
CA LEU A 32 9.96 2.01 -1.66
C LEU A 32 10.30 1.82 -3.14
N ILE A 33 11.58 1.93 -3.48
CA ILE A 33 12.07 1.60 -4.83
C ILE A 33 12.44 0.11 -4.90
N SER A 34 11.75 -0.67 -5.73
CA SER A 34 12.07 -2.08 -6.05
C SER A 34 13.03 -2.13 -7.25
N THR A 35 14.32 -2.40 -7.05
CA THR A 35 15.30 -2.42 -8.15
C THR A 35 15.40 -3.79 -8.81
N ARG A 36 16.03 -3.85 -9.99
CA ARG A 36 16.32 -5.10 -10.72
C ARG A 36 16.91 -6.16 -9.79
N ASP A 37 16.47 -7.40 -9.96
CA ASP A 37 16.90 -8.61 -9.23
C ASP A 37 16.69 -8.55 -7.71
N SER A 38 15.96 -7.55 -7.20
CA SER A 38 15.50 -7.56 -5.81
C SER A 38 14.32 -8.53 -5.65
N VAL A 39 14.24 -9.19 -4.51
CA VAL A 39 13.09 -10.02 -4.12
C VAL A 39 12.73 -9.59 -2.70
N LEU A 40 11.63 -8.85 -2.55
CA LEU A 40 11.20 -8.30 -1.27
C LEU A 40 9.76 -8.69 -0.96
N HIS A 41 9.56 -9.19 0.26
CA HIS A 41 8.25 -9.31 0.86
C HIS A 41 8.12 -8.22 1.95
N GLN A 42 7.11 -7.38 1.82
CA GLN A 42 6.82 -6.31 2.78
C GLN A 42 5.47 -6.57 3.45
N SER A 43 5.43 -6.48 4.77
CA SER A 43 4.18 -6.60 5.51
C SER A 43 3.96 -5.44 6.48
N TYR A 44 2.72 -4.95 6.51
CA TYR A 44 2.23 -4.01 7.49
C TYR A 44 1.05 -4.64 8.23
N THR A 45 1.18 -4.82 9.54
CA THR A 45 0.08 -5.21 10.42
C THR A 45 -0.27 -4.05 11.33
N VAL A 46 -1.51 -3.58 11.28
CA VAL A 46 -1.98 -2.43 12.04
C VAL A 46 -3.17 -2.80 12.90
N GLU A 47 -3.01 -2.61 14.21
CA GLU A 47 -4.08 -2.77 15.20
C GLU A 47 -4.53 -1.40 15.71
N LEU A 48 -5.79 -1.06 15.46
CA LEU A 48 -6.40 0.19 15.87
C LEU A 48 -7.44 -0.06 16.98
N ALA A 49 -7.37 0.72 18.06
CA ALA A 49 -8.48 0.84 18.99
C ALA A 49 -9.72 1.44 18.29
N ALA A 50 -10.91 1.25 18.87
CA ALA A 50 -12.16 1.76 18.28
C ALA A 50 -12.13 3.28 18.02
N THR A 51 -11.41 4.04 18.85
CA THR A 51 -11.32 5.51 18.79
C THR A 51 -10.04 6.02 18.14
N ALA A 52 -9.16 5.12 17.68
CA ALA A 52 -7.87 5.48 17.09
C ALA A 52 -8.03 6.13 15.70
N ARG A 53 -7.07 6.99 15.36
CA ARG A 53 -6.93 7.59 14.02
C ARG A 53 -5.63 7.19 13.35
N LEU A 54 -5.69 6.96 12.04
CA LEU A 54 -4.54 6.54 11.25
C LEU A 54 -4.52 7.31 9.92
N LEU A 55 -3.35 7.85 9.57
CA LEU A 55 -2.99 8.16 8.19
C LEU A 55 -1.78 7.31 7.84
N LEU A 56 -1.93 6.43 6.85
CA LEU A 56 -0.88 5.52 6.39
C LEU A 56 -0.63 5.73 4.90
N ARG A 57 0.65 5.85 4.51
CA ARG A 57 1.07 5.86 3.10
C ARG A 57 1.82 4.59 2.77
N GLU A 58 1.44 3.98 1.65
CA GLU A 58 2.30 3.07 0.90
C GLU A 58 2.58 3.69 -0.47
N GLU A 59 3.84 3.69 -0.88
CA GLU A 59 4.26 4.16 -2.20
C GLU A 59 5.36 3.25 -2.71
N GLN A 60 5.15 2.67 -3.90
CA GLN A 60 6.07 1.77 -4.57
C GLN A 60 6.52 2.37 -5.90
N VAL A 61 7.84 2.39 -6.12
CA VAL A 61 8.47 2.76 -7.38
C VAL A 61 9.13 1.53 -7.97
N LEU A 62 8.70 1.14 -9.16
CA LEU A 62 9.08 -0.10 -9.82
C LEU A 62 10.28 0.10 -10.76
N GLY A 63 11.47 -0.04 -10.19
CA GLY A 63 12.78 0.15 -10.82
C GLY A 63 13.25 1.61 -10.80
N ARG A 64 14.55 1.84 -10.99
CA ARG A 64 15.09 3.19 -11.24
C ARG A 64 14.89 3.60 -12.70
N SER A 65 15.30 4.82 -13.07
CA SER A 65 15.25 5.24 -14.48
C SER A 65 15.96 4.23 -15.39
N ALA A 66 15.31 3.84 -16.49
CA ALA A 66 15.79 2.85 -17.45
C ALA A 66 16.15 1.47 -16.86
N GLU A 67 15.60 1.12 -15.70
CA GLU A 67 15.84 -0.15 -15.03
C GLU A 67 14.51 -0.86 -14.76
N PRO A 68 14.36 -2.16 -15.09
CA PRO A 68 13.17 -2.92 -14.71
C PRO A 68 13.08 -3.10 -13.18
N PRO A 69 11.88 -3.34 -12.62
CA PRO A 69 11.74 -3.66 -11.21
C PRO A 69 12.29 -5.05 -10.87
N GLY A 70 12.44 -5.31 -9.57
CA GLY A 70 12.53 -6.66 -9.03
C GLY A 70 11.16 -7.20 -8.65
N HIS A 71 11.13 -8.34 -7.95
CA HIS A 71 9.91 -8.93 -7.42
C HIS A 71 9.55 -8.30 -6.07
N LEU A 72 8.36 -7.71 -5.99
CA LEU A 72 7.84 -7.09 -4.78
C LEU A 72 6.46 -7.65 -4.45
N VAL A 73 6.32 -8.23 -3.27
CA VAL A 73 5.02 -8.58 -2.69
C VAL A 73 4.79 -7.71 -1.47
N THR A 74 3.66 -7.00 -1.42
CA THR A 74 3.27 -6.25 -0.22
C THR A 74 1.96 -6.78 0.33
N ARG A 75 1.82 -6.77 1.66
CA ARG A 75 0.57 -7.06 2.35
C ARG A 75 0.31 -6.02 3.43
N LEU A 76 -0.87 -5.43 3.41
CA LEU A 76 -1.36 -4.51 4.43
C LEU A 76 -2.61 -5.11 5.06
N THR A 77 -2.53 -5.41 6.36
CA THR A 77 -3.66 -5.86 7.16
C THR A 77 -3.92 -4.84 8.25
N VAL A 78 -5.13 -4.28 8.28
CA VAL A 78 -5.58 -3.29 9.25
C VAL A 78 -6.81 -3.82 9.95
N ARG A 79 -6.77 -3.85 11.28
CA ARG A 79 -7.91 -4.19 12.12
C ARG A 79 -8.28 -2.99 12.99
N ARG A 80 -9.57 -2.79 13.20
CA ARG A 80 -10.12 -1.81 14.15
C ARG A 80 -11.02 -2.53 15.13
N ASP A 81 -10.78 -2.33 16.42
CA ASP A 81 -11.51 -3.00 17.50
C ASP A 81 -11.56 -4.52 17.31
N GLY A 82 -10.42 -5.09 16.92
CA GLY A 82 -10.28 -6.51 16.63
C GLY A 82 -11.02 -6.99 15.38
N ARG A 83 -11.63 -6.13 14.55
CA ARG A 83 -12.30 -6.51 13.29
C ARG A 83 -11.49 -6.10 12.06
N PRO A 84 -11.38 -6.94 11.01
CA PRO A 84 -10.72 -6.54 9.77
C PRO A 84 -11.38 -5.31 9.15
N LEU A 85 -10.57 -4.32 8.81
CA LEU A 85 -10.97 -3.12 8.09
C LEU A 85 -10.42 -3.12 6.65
N LEU A 86 -9.18 -3.58 6.48
CA LEU A 86 -8.54 -3.78 5.19
C LEU A 86 -7.62 -5.00 5.28
N ASP A 87 -7.66 -5.85 4.27
CA ASP A 87 -6.65 -6.89 4.06
C ASP A 87 -6.33 -6.92 2.57
N GLN A 88 -5.21 -6.29 2.21
CA GLN A 88 -4.80 -6.08 0.84
C GLN A 88 -3.45 -6.75 0.60
N GLN A 89 -3.34 -7.43 -0.54
CA GLN A 89 -2.06 -7.93 -1.05
C GLN A 89 -1.86 -7.49 -2.49
N THR A 90 -0.66 -7.02 -2.81
CA THR A 90 -0.25 -6.70 -4.18
C THR A 90 1.07 -7.40 -4.52
N ALA A 91 1.27 -7.69 -5.79
CA ALA A 91 2.49 -8.30 -6.31
C ALA A 91 2.89 -7.61 -7.62
N TYR A 92 4.17 -7.24 -7.72
CA TYR A 92 4.73 -6.53 -8.86
C TYR A 92 6.06 -7.13 -9.29
N GLY A 93 6.38 -6.99 -10.57
CA GLY A 93 7.57 -7.60 -11.18
C GLY A 93 7.41 -9.10 -11.38
N ASP A 94 8.28 -9.71 -12.19
CA ASP A 94 8.31 -11.16 -12.38
C ASP A 94 8.51 -11.88 -11.03
N PRO A 95 7.76 -12.96 -10.71
CA PRO A 95 6.82 -13.69 -11.57
C PRO A 95 5.32 -13.29 -11.41
N ALA A 96 5.01 -12.11 -10.87
CA ALA A 96 3.61 -11.67 -10.75
C ALA A 96 2.95 -11.60 -12.14
N PRO A 97 1.80 -12.25 -12.36
CA PRO A 97 1.18 -12.27 -13.68
C PRO A 97 0.58 -10.90 -14.02
N ALA A 98 0.87 -10.42 -15.24
CA ALA A 98 0.26 -9.21 -15.81
C ALA A 98 0.29 -7.95 -14.92
N TRP A 99 1.31 -7.83 -14.06
CA TRP A 99 1.43 -6.71 -13.11
C TRP A 99 1.54 -5.33 -13.80
N ASP A 100 2.02 -5.31 -15.04
CA ASP A 100 2.13 -4.12 -15.90
C ASP A 100 0.94 -3.96 -16.87
N GLY A 101 0.00 -4.91 -16.86
CA GLY A 101 -1.19 -4.90 -17.71
C GLY A 101 -2.21 -3.81 -17.32
N PRO A 102 -3.18 -3.52 -18.21
CA PRO A 102 -4.13 -2.40 -18.03
C PRO A 102 -5.06 -2.54 -16.81
N ALA A 103 -5.22 -3.76 -16.28
CA ALA A 103 -6.02 -4.01 -15.07
C ALA A 103 -5.24 -3.75 -13.77
N VAL A 104 -3.91 -3.58 -13.84
CA VAL A 104 -3.05 -3.38 -12.67
C VAL A 104 -2.38 -2.00 -12.77
N LEU A 105 -1.21 -1.92 -13.41
CA LEU A 105 -0.47 -0.64 -13.50
C LEU A 105 -0.55 0.03 -14.87
N GLY A 106 -0.98 -0.66 -15.93
CA GLY A 106 -1.12 -0.07 -17.26
C GLY A 106 0.15 0.65 -17.75
N GLY A 107 1.33 0.09 -17.46
CA GLY A 107 2.63 0.70 -17.78
C GLY A 107 3.12 1.80 -16.83
N HIS A 108 2.34 2.22 -15.83
CA HIS A 108 2.79 3.15 -14.80
C HIS A 108 3.83 2.48 -13.88
N ARG A 109 4.87 3.23 -13.51
CA ARG A 109 6.00 2.72 -12.72
C ARG A 109 5.95 3.12 -11.25
N ALA A 110 5.02 3.96 -10.88
CA ALA A 110 4.79 4.37 -9.51
C ALA A 110 3.33 4.08 -9.17
N THR A 111 3.11 3.53 -8.00
CA THR A 111 1.79 3.26 -7.44
C THR A 111 1.84 3.47 -5.95
N GLY A 112 0.68 3.66 -5.33
CA GLY A 112 0.61 3.89 -3.92
C GLY A 112 -0.82 4.13 -3.47
N GLN A 113 -0.97 4.23 -2.16
CA GLN A 113 -2.23 4.54 -1.53
C GLN A 113 -2.02 5.39 -0.27
N LEU A 114 -3.07 6.13 0.06
CA LEU A 114 -3.26 6.70 1.39
C LEU A 114 -4.46 6.02 2.03
N LEU A 115 -4.25 5.45 3.20
CA LEU A 115 -5.31 4.94 4.05
C LEU A 115 -5.56 5.94 5.18
N LEU A 116 -6.77 6.52 5.19
CA LEU A 116 -7.26 7.37 6.27
C LEU A 116 -8.33 6.61 7.07
N VAL A 117 -8.08 6.44 8.36
CA VAL A 117 -9.07 5.94 9.33
C VAL A 117 -9.30 7.02 10.36
N ASP A 118 -10.48 7.61 10.36
CA ASP A 118 -10.88 8.61 11.36
C ASP A 118 -12.35 8.42 11.76
N PRO A 119 -12.63 7.79 12.92
CA PRO A 119 -13.99 7.59 13.40
C PRO A 119 -14.76 8.88 13.73
N THR A 120 -14.08 10.02 13.82
CA THR A 120 -14.67 11.29 14.24
C THR A 120 -15.05 12.20 13.09
N ARG A 121 -14.69 11.84 11.85
CA ARG A 121 -14.88 12.66 10.67
C ARG A 121 -15.81 11.98 9.67
N PRO A 122 -16.79 12.69 9.07
CA PRO A 122 -17.52 12.16 7.93
C PRO A 122 -16.57 11.97 6.74
N LEU A 123 -16.58 10.77 6.17
CA LEU A 123 -15.80 10.42 4.98
C LEU A 123 -16.74 10.29 3.77
N PRO A 124 -16.26 10.53 2.53
CA PRO A 124 -17.06 10.31 1.33
C PRO A 124 -17.56 8.88 1.25
N THR A 125 -18.83 8.71 0.85
CA THR A 125 -19.50 7.40 0.73
C THR A 125 -19.53 6.88 -0.70
N GLU A 126 -19.16 7.70 -1.68
CA GLU A 126 -19.08 7.33 -3.08
C GLU A 126 -17.63 7.45 -3.57
N PRO A 127 -17.18 6.55 -4.46
CA PRO A 127 -15.87 6.68 -5.09
C PRO A 127 -15.76 7.97 -5.88
N LEU A 128 -14.65 8.69 -5.68
CA LEU A 128 -14.32 9.92 -6.38
C LEU A 128 -13.04 9.71 -7.19
N LEU A 129 -13.11 9.92 -8.50
CA LEU A 129 -11.93 10.00 -9.35
C LEU A 129 -11.20 11.32 -9.09
N ILE A 130 -9.89 11.25 -8.87
CA ILE A 130 -9.02 12.39 -8.62
C ILE A 130 -8.08 12.55 -9.83
N GLY A 131 -8.15 13.73 -10.45
CA GLY A 131 -7.36 14.10 -11.62
C GLY A 131 -8.07 13.81 -12.95
N ASP A 132 -7.81 14.67 -13.93
CA ASP A 132 -8.51 14.63 -15.23
C ASP A 132 -7.60 14.18 -16.39
N ASP A 133 -6.28 14.10 -16.17
CA ASP A 133 -5.29 13.71 -17.17
C ASP A 133 -4.59 12.39 -16.78
N PRO A 134 -4.90 11.27 -17.46
CA PRO A 134 -4.24 9.99 -17.22
C PRO A 134 -2.71 10.02 -17.40
N ALA A 135 -2.17 10.97 -18.17
CA ALA A 135 -0.74 11.13 -18.35
C ALA A 135 -0.02 11.60 -17.07
N LEU A 136 -0.75 12.22 -16.14
CA LEU A 136 -0.25 12.64 -14.82
C LEU A 136 -0.49 11.58 -13.73
N GLY A 137 -1.08 10.44 -14.08
CA GLY A 137 -1.46 9.37 -13.17
C GLY A 137 -2.97 9.29 -12.97
N ARG A 138 -3.41 8.28 -12.22
CA ARG A 138 -4.82 8.05 -11.87
C ARG A 138 -4.91 7.82 -10.38
N ALA A 139 -5.88 8.46 -9.72
CA ALA A 139 -6.18 8.21 -8.32
C ALA A 139 -7.69 8.12 -8.13
N VAL A 140 -8.11 7.25 -7.22
CA VAL A 140 -9.51 7.14 -6.79
C VAL A 140 -9.52 7.19 -5.27
N LEU A 141 -10.35 8.07 -4.72
CA LEU A 141 -10.72 8.01 -3.31
C LEU A 141 -11.96 7.14 -3.19
N ALA A 142 -11.84 6.01 -2.52
CA ALA A 142 -12.96 5.10 -2.30
C ALA A 142 -13.19 4.90 -0.79
N PRO A 143 -14.46 4.85 -0.32
CA PRO A 143 -14.73 4.39 1.02
C PRO A 143 -14.28 2.94 1.19
N LEU A 144 -13.80 2.61 2.38
CA LEU A 144 -13.71 1.20 2.75
C LEU A 144 -15.12 0.66 2.98
N ALA A 145 -15.33 -0.61 2.64
CA ALA A 145 -16.57 -1.29 2.98
C ALA A 145 -16.80 -1.21 4.49
N ASP A 146 -18.00 -0.82 4.91
CA ASP A 146 -18.34 -0.81 6.32
C ASP A 146 -18.45 -2.25 6.81
N PRO A 147 -17.60 -2.69 7.77
CA PRO A 147 -17.69 -4.05 8.31
C PRO A 147 -18.96 -4.30 9.13
N ALA A 148 -19.75 -3.26 9.44
CA ALA A 148 -20.98 -3.32 10.22
C ALA A 148 -22.26 -3.14 9.37
N ALA A 149 -22.14 -2.95 8.05
CA ALA A 149 -23.27 -2.86 7.12
C ALA A 149 -23.86 -4.23 6.76
#